data_AF-A0A935IZ18-F1
#
_entry.id   AF-A0A935IZ18-F1
#
_cell.length_a   1.000
_cell.length_b   1.000
_cell.length_c   1.000
_cell.angle_alpha   90.00
_cell.angle_beta   90.00
_cell.angle_gamma   90.00
#
_symmetry.space_group_name_H-M   'P 1'
#
loop_
_entity.id
_entity.type
_entity.pdbx_description
1 polymer ?
#
loop_
_entity_poly.entity_id
_entity_poly.type
_entity_poly.pdbx_seq_one_letter_code
_entity_poly.pdbx_strand_id
1 'polypeptide(L)'
;MPFDIEFNFRKNEDALWLVVFALLIIAALVGMSQIGQNATPMDTGAPRLLNWSDWRLLQAQRAYTMELSILRTDAMQLAQALEQKPNPVTTQFLIEKIAQHTKEGDPSLESARLALENAALNVRDWSTGTLDRDTAILSVQDALTLLQQ
;
A
#
# COMPACT_ATOMS: atom_id res chain seq x y z
N MET A 1 31.30 32.22 -42.64
CA MET A 1 30.81 31.06 -43.43
C MET A 1 29.67 30.45 -42.64
N PRO A 2 28.41 30.54 -43.10
CA PRO A 2 27.30 29.84 -42.44
C PRO A 2 27.38 28.35 -42.79
N PHE A 3 27.23 27.49 -41.78
CA PHE A 3 27.10 26.04 -41.99
C PHE A 3 25.63 25.76 -42.32
N ASP A 4 25.32 25.56 -43.60
CA ASP A 4 24.02 25.05 -44.03
C ASP A 4 23.96 23.54 -43.77
N ILE A 5 23.11 23.13 -42.83
CA ILE A 5 22.82 21.73 -42.55
C ILE A 5 21.69 21.30 -43.48
N GLU A 6 22.04 20.90 -44.70
CA GLU A 6 21.10 20.33 -45.68
C GLU A 6 20.81 18.86 -45.32
N PHE A 7 19.68 18.60 -44.67
CA PHE A 7 19.19 17.23 -44.46
C PHE A 7 18.51 16.70 -45.72
N ASN A 8 19.22 15.85 -46.47
CA ASN A 8 18.71 15.24 -47.69
C ASN A 8 17.95 13.93 -47.34
N PHE A 9 16.61 13.97 -47.28
CA PHE A 9 15.77 12.88 -46.73
C PHE A 9 15.45 11.72 -47.70
N ARG A 10 15.96 11.72 -48.95
CA ARG A 10 15.48 10.82 -50.01
C ARG A 10 16.16 9.44 -50.10
N LYS A 11 17.29 9.24 -49.41
CA LYS A 11 18.05 7.95 -49.37
C LYS A 11 18.05 7.30 -47.97
N ASN A 12 17.24 7.84 -47.06
CA ASN A 12 17.50 7.79 -45.63
C ASN A 12 16.35 7.18 -44.82
N GLU A 13 15.54 6.28 -45.38
CA GLU A 13 14.52 5.56 -44.58
C GLU A 13 15.17 4.79 -43.42
N ASP A 14 16.32 4.13 -43.68
CA ASP A 14 17.11 3.47 -42.65
C ASP A 14 17.70 4.47 -41.65
N ALA A 15 18.11 5.66 -42.10
CA ALA A 15 18.66 6.69 -41.22
C ALA A 15 17.58 7.34 -40.36
N LEU A 16 16.38 7.55 -40.90
CA LEU A 16 15.21 8.01 -40.15
C LEU A 16 14.80 7.00 -39.10
N TRP A 17 14.81 5.70 -39.43
CA TRP A 17 14.56 4.62 -38.48
C TRP A 17 15.61 4.57 -37.37
N LEU A 18 16.89 4.72 -37.71
CA LEU A 18 17.97 4.79 -36.72
C LEU A 18 17.83 5.99 -35.79
N VAL A 19 17.42 7.16 -36.31
CA VAL A 19 17.18 8.37 -35.50
C VAL A 19 16.00 8.17 -34.56
N VAL A 20 14.89 7.58 -35.04
CA VAL A 20 13.71 7.28 -34.21
C VAL A 20 14.06 6.26 -33.12
N PHE A 21 14.80 5.22 -33.48
CA PHE A 21 15.23 4.19 -32.54
C PHE A 21 16.21 4.74 -31.48
N ALA A 22 17.15 5.60 -31.89
CA ALA A 22 18.05 6.28 -30.97
C ALA A 22 17.28 7.19 -30.00
N LEU A 23 16.29 7.94 -30.49
CA LEU A 23 15.40 8.76 -29.66
C LEU A 23 14.60 7.92 -28.65
N LEU A 24 14.09 6.76 -29.07
CA LEU A 24 13.40 5.83 -28.17
C LEU A 24 14.31 5.28 -27.08
N ILE A 25 15.55 4.92 -27.41
CA ILE A 25 16.54 4.47 -26.42
C ILE A 25 16.88 5.60 -25.44
N ILE A 26 17.12 6.82 -25.93
CA ILE A 26 17.42 7.97 -25.08
C ILE A 26 16.23 8.26 -24.16
N ALA A 27 15.00 8.24 -24.68
CA ALA A 27 13.79 8.41 -23.88
C ALA A 27 13.65 7.31 -22.81
N ALA A 28 13.93 6.05 -23.15
CA ALA A 28 13.91 4.94 -22.20
C ALA A 28 14.97 5.09 -21.09
N LEU A 29 16.20 5.52 -21.45
CA LEU A 29 17.28 5.75 -20.50
C LEU A 29 16.98 6.93 -19.56
N VAL A 30 16.42 8.02 -20.09
CA VAL A 30 15.98 9.17 -19.28
C VAL A 30 14.85 8.77 -18.34
N GLY A 31 13.89 7.97 -18.82
CA GLY A 31 12.81 7.43 -18.00
C GLY A 31 13.32 6.55 -16.86
N MET A 32 14.26 5.64 -17.13
CA MET A 32 14.89 4.81 -16.10
C MET A 32 15.69 5.64 -15.08
N SER A 33 16.37 6.70 -15.53
CA SER A 33 17.13 7.61 -14.64
C SER A 33 16.21 8.32 -13.65
N GLN A 34 15.05 8.82 -14.09
CA GLN A 34 14.08 9.45 -13.18
C GLN A 34 13.50 8.47 -12.16
N ILE A 35 13.22 7.23 -12.55
CA ILE A 35 12.74 6.19 -11.63
C ILE A 35 13.81 5.87 -10.58
N GLY A 36 15.09 5.80 -10.99
CA GLY A 36 16.21 5.57 -10.08
C GLY A 36 16.40 6.69 -9.05
N GLN A 37 16.25 7.96 -9.45
CA GLN A 37 16.40 9.10 -8.53
C GLN A 37 15.37 9.11 -7.41
N ASN A 38 14.12 8.70 -7.68
CA ASN A 38 13.09 8.65 -6.64
C ASN A 38 13.27 7.46 -5.67
N ALA A 39 14.05 6.45 -6.07
CA ALA A 39 14.34 5.27 -5.26
C ALA A 39 15.70 5.36 -4.51
N THR A 40 16.54 6.34 -4.83
CA THR A 40 17.89 6.48 -4.25
C THR A 40 17.88 7.55 -3.16
N PRO A 41 18.16 7.23 -1.89
CA PRO A 41 18.29 8.25 -0.85
C PRO A 41 19.45 9.20 -1.18
N MET A 42 19.15 10.51 -1.19
CA MET A 42 20.13 11.57 -1.41
C MET A 42 20.58 12.14 -0.06
N ASP A 43 21.89 12.14 0.19
CA ASP A 43 22.47 12.82 1.35
C ASP A 43 23.27 14.01 0.82
N THR A 44 22.89 15.25 1.19
CA THR A 44 23.54 16.50 0.75
C THR A 44 23.74 16.64 -0.78
N GLY A 45 22.84 16.08 -1.59
CA GLY A 45 22.87 16.21 -3.05
C GLY A 45 23.72 15.16 -3.80
N ALA A 46 24.27 14.16 -3.12
CA ALA A 46 24.93 13.02 -3.75
C ALA A 46 24.13 11.72 -3.54
N PRO A 47 24.02 10.85 -4.56
CA PRO A 47 23.40 9.53 -4.40
C PRO A 47 24.25 8.68 -3.46
N ARG A 48 23.69 8.29 -2.32
CA ARG A 48 24.36 7.45 -1.32
C ARG A 48 23.97 5.99 -1.54
N LEU A 49 24.95 5.09 -1.46
CA LEU A 49 24.70 3.65 -1.44
C LEU A 49 23.90 3.31 -0.18
N LEU A 50 22.79 2.60 -0.38
CA LEU A 50 21.87 2.19 0.66
C LEU A 50 22.61 1.25 1.62
N ASN A 51 22.81 1.66 2.88
CA ASN A 51 23.44 0.80 3.86
C ASN A 51 22.45 -0.27 4.32
N TRP A 52 22.95 -1.38 4.86
CA TRP A 52 22.12 -2.46 5.38
C TRP A 52 21.13 -1.99 6.47
N SER A 53 21.52 -0.98 7.25
CA SER A 53 20.64 -0.29 8.22
C SER A 53 19.44 0.37 7.54
N ASP A 54 19.68 1.09 6.45
CA ASP A 54 18.67 1.86 5.73
C ASP A 54 17.69 0.92 5.03
N TRP A 55 18.21 -0.22 4.53
CA TRP A 55 17.40 -1.27 3.95
C TRP A 55 16.46 -1.91 4.98
N ARG A 56 16.98 -2.25 6.17
CA ARG A 56 16.14 -2.79 7.25
C ARG A 56 15.08 -1.81 7.70
N LEU A 57 15.40 -0.52 7.78
CA LEU A 57 14.44 0.52 8.13
C LEU A 57 13.31 0.60 7.09
N LEU A 58 13.64 0.62 5.80
CA LEU A 58 12.65 0.62 4.73
C LEU A 58 11.80 -0.65 4.75
N GLN A 59 12.40 -1.80 5.04
CA GLN A 59 11.67 -3.06 5.13
C GLN A 59 10.69 -3.06 6.31
N ALA A 60 11.12 -2.58 7.48
CA ALA A 60 10.26 -2.42 8.65
C ALA A 60 9.10 -1.45 8.37
N GLN A 61 9.40 -0.30 7.75
CA GLN A 61 8.38 0.66 7.37
C GLN A 61 7.37 0.08 6.37
N ARG A 62 7.83 -0.70 5.38
CA ARG A 62 6.94 -1.39 4.44
C ARG A 62 6.05 -2.40 5.16
N ALA A 63 6.62 -3.23 6.05
CA ALA A 63 5.86 -4.21 6.82
C ALA A 63 4.78 -3.52 7.67
N TYR A 64 5.15 -2.46 8.41
CA TYR A 64 4.23 -1.63 9.19
C TYR A 64 3.08 -1.07 8.34
N THR A 65 3.41 -0.42 7.21
CA THR A 65 2.37 0.20 6.35
C THR A 65 1.44 -0.83 5.71
N MET A 66 1.99 -2.01 5.36
CA MET A 66 1.20 -3.10 4.80
C MET A 66 0.24 -3.65 5.84
N GLU A 67 0.71 -3.96 7.04
CA GLU A 67 -0.14 -4.43 8.14
C GLU A 67 -1.23 -3.40 8.48
N LEU A 68 -0.86 -2.13 8.66
CA LEU A 68 -1.80 -1.06 8.93
C LEU A 68 -2.90 -0.97 7.86
N SER A 69 -2.54 -1.15 6.58
CA SER A 69 -3.52 -1.14 5.48
C SER A 69 -4.48 -2.33 5.54
N ILE A 70 -4.00 -3.51 5.94
CA ILE A 70 -4.80 -4.73 6.09
C ILE A 70 -5.78 -4.55 7.25
N LEU A 71 -5.29 -4.15 8.43
CA LEU A 71 -6.11 -3.96 9.62
C LEU A 71 -7.18 -2.88 9.41
N ARG A 72 -6.85 -1.77 8.73
CA ARG A 72 -7.84 -0.74 8.36
C ARG A 72 -8.91 -1.29 7.42
N THR A 73 -8.51 -2.08 6.43
CA THR A 73 -9.46 -2.70 5.49
C THR A 73 -10.43 -3.61 6.23
N ASP A 74 -9.92 -4.43 7.15
CA ASP A 74 -10.74 -5.32 7.96
C ASP A 74 -11.69 -4.56 8.90
N ALA A 75 -11.22 -3.49 9.54
CA ALA A 75 -12.06 -2.62 10.36
C ALA A 75 -13.20 -1.97 9.55
N MET A 76 -12.91 -1.53 8.32
CA MET A 76 -13.94 -1.02 7.40
C MET A 76 -14.93 -2.10 6.98
N GLN A 77 -14.48 -3.34 6.78
CA GLN A 77 -15.37 -4.47 6.47
C GLN A 77 -16.31 -4.79 7.63
N LEU A 78 -15.82 -4.70 8.88
CA LEU A 78 -16.68 -4.83 10.07
C LEU A 78 -17.71 -3.70 10.16
N ALA A 79 -17.29 -2.45 9.92
CA ALA A 79 -18.22 -1.31 9.88
C ALA A 79 -19.29 -1.50 8.81
N GLN A 80 -18.90 -1.95 7.61
CA GLN A 80 -19.83 -2.25 6.53
C GLN A 80 -20.79 -3.40 6.88
N ALA A 81 -20.33 -4.43 7.61
CA ALA A 81 -21.19 -5.51 8.07
C ALA A 81 -22.28 -5.01 9.04
N LEU A 82 -21.96 -4.00 9.88
CA LEU A 82 -22.91 -3.37 10.81
C LEU A 82 -23.96 -2.51 10.11
N GLU A 83 -23.69 -1.98 8.92
CA GLU A 83 -24.66 -1.23 8.11
C GLU A 83 -25.68 -2.13 7.42
N GLN A 84 -25.33 -3.40 7.21
CA GLN A 84 -26.18 -4.37 6.55
C GLN A 84 -27.08 -5.09 7.56
N LYS A 85 -27.99 -5.93 7.06
CA LYS A 85 -28.76 -6.82 7.92
C LYS A 85 -27.83 -7.85 8.56
N PRO A 86 -28.06 -8.24 9.83
CA PRO A 86 -27.31 -9.30 10.50
C PRO A 86 -27.22 -10.56 9.65
N ASN A 87 -25.99 -11.00 9.36
CA ASN A 87 -25.71 -12.24 8.64
C ASN A 87 -24.57 -13.00 9.34
N PRO A 88 -24.89 -13.97 10.21
CA PRO A 88 -23.89 -14.71 10.98
C PRO A 88 -22.85 -15.43 10.12
N VAL A 89 -23.27 -15.96 8.97
CA VAL A 89 -22.40 -16.77 8.11
C VAL A 89 -21.30 -15.91 7.49
N THR A 90 -21.67 -14.78 6.87
CA THR A 90 -20.68 -13.87 6.27
C THR A 90 -19.79 -13.23 7.32
N THR A 91 -20.36 -12.94 8.50
CA THR A 91 -19.63 -12.36 9.62
C THR A 91 -18.58 -13.34 10.17
N GLN A 92 -18.90 -14.63 10.26
CA GLN A 92 -17.96 -15.66 10.69
C GLN A 92 -16.71 -15.75 9.80
N PHE A 93 -16.88 -15.73 8.47
CA PHE A 93 -15.74 -15.72 7.55
C PHE A 93 -14.88 -14.47 7.70
N LEU A 94 -15.50 -13.31 7.95
CA LEU A 94 -14.77 -12.07 8.19
C LEU A 94 -13.96 -12.15 9.47
N ILE A 95 -14.51 -12.71 10.55
CA ILE A 95 -13.80 -12.88 11.83
C ILE A 95 -12.62 -13.83 11.69
N GLU A 96 -12.78 -14.96 10.99
CA GLU A 96 -11.69 -15.91 10.75
C GLU A 96 -10.54 -15.26 9.97
N LYS A 97 -10.89 -14.46 8.94
CA LYS A 97 -9.90 -13.67 8.20
C LYS A 97 -9.18 -12.68 9.12
N ILE A 98 -9.92 -11.94 9.94
CA ILE A 98 -9.36 -10.97 10.89
C ILE A 98 -8.43 -11.67 11.89
N ALA A 99 -8.85 -12.79 12.46
CA ALA A 99 -8.04 -13.57 13.40
C ALA A 99 -6.71 -14.03 12.80
N GLN A 100 -6.67 -14.32 11.50
CA GLN A 100 -5.41 -14.62 10.81
C GLN A 100 -4.53 -13.38 10.65
N HIS A 101 -5.12 -12.24 10.32
CA HIS A 101 -4.40 -10.98 10.17
C HIS A 101 -3.93 -10.38 11.51
N THR A 102 -4.60 -10.70 12.62
CA THR A 102 -4.23 -10.18 13.95
C THR A 102 -3.23 -11.07 14.71
N LYS A 103 -2.93 -12.27 14.20
CA LYS A 103 -2.13 -13.28 14.90
C LYS A 103 -0.69 -12.82 15.20
N GLU A 104 -0.06 -12.18 14.23
CA GLU A 104 1.33 -11.73 14.27
C GLU A 104 1.46 -10.40 13.51
N GLY A 105 2.41 -9.56 13.90
CA GLY A 105 2.61 -8.26 13.26
C GLY A 105 3.61 -7.38 14.01
N ASP A 106 3.69 -6.13 13.60
CA ASP A 106 4.53 -5.09 14.19
C ASP A 106 4.12 -4.86 15.66
N PRO A 107 5.07 -4.88 16.62
CA PRO A 107 4.77 -4.62 18.03
C PRO A 107 4.04 -3.30 18.28
N SER A 108 4.25 -2.25 17.47
CA SER A 108 3.58 -0.97 17.67
C SER A 108 2.08 -1.01 17.39
N LEU A 109 1.60 -2.02 16.65
CA LEU A 109 0.18 -2.21 16.28
C LEU A 109 -0.54 -3.24 17.16
N GLU A 110 0.11 -3.77 18.19
CA GLU A 110 -0.46 -4.82 19.05
C GLU A 110 -1.79 -4.41 19.70
N SER A 111 -1.88 -3.19 20.23
CA SER A 111 -3.13 -2.67 20.81
C SER A 111 -4.25 -2.57 19.77
N ALA A 112 -3.92 -2.15 18.54
CA ALA A 112 -4.88 -2.02 17.45
C ALA A 112 -5.37 -3.41 16.98
N ARG A 113 -4.48 -4.41 16.92
CA ARG A 113 -4.86 -5.81 16.61
C ARG A 113 -5.81 -6.38 17.65
N LEU A 114 -5.51 -6.19 18.94
CA LEU A 114 -6.38 -6.64 20.04
C LEU A 114 -7.75 -5.96 20.00
N ALA A 115 -7.79 -4.64 19.76
CA ALA A 115 -9.05 -3.92 19.63
C ALA A 115 -9.87 -4.41 18.42
N LEU A 116 -9.22 -4.68 17.28
CA LEU A 116 -9.87 -5.20 16.08
C LEU A 116 -10.43 -6.62 16.29
N GLU A 117 -9.69 -7.50 16.97
CA GLU A 117 -10.15 -8.84 17.31
C GLU A 117 -11.38 -8.79 18.22
N ASN A 118 -11.35 -7.95 19.27
CA ASN A 118 -12.51 -7.73 20.13
C ASN A 118 -13.71 -7.16 19.36
N ALA A 119 -13.47 -6.20 18.46
CA ALA A 119 -14.52 -5.67 17.61
C ALA A 119 -15.13 -6.74 16.69
N ALA A 120 -14.31 -7.62 16.12
CA ALA A 120 -14.77 -8.73 15.29
C ALA A 120 -15.68 -9.70 16.09
N LEU A 121 -15.31 -10.02 17.33
CA LEU A 121 -16.14 -10.84 18.22
C LEU A 121 -17.47 -10.14 18.56
N ASN A 122 -17.46 -8.84 18.86
CA ASN A 122 -18.69 -8.11 19.14
C ASN A 122 -19.62 -8.03 17.92
N VAL A 123 -19.07 -7.85 16.72
CA VAL A 123 -19.86 -7.89 15.47
C VAL A 123 -20.44 -9.29 15.23
N ARG A 124 -19.71 -10.36 15.58
CA ARG A 124 -20.26 -11.73 15.59
C ARG A 124 -21.48 -11.82 16.49
N ASP A 125 -21.33 -11.38 17.73
CA ASP A 125 -22.32 -11.57 18.77
C ASP A 125 -23.56 -10.70 18.49
N TRP A 126 -23.37 -9.52 17.88
CA TRP A 126 -24.46 -8.75 17.29
C TRP A 126 -25.14 -9.49 16.13
N SER A 127 -24.37 -10.08 15.22
CA SER A 127 -24.92 -10.76 14.04
C SER A 127 -25.81 -11.96 14.41
N THR A 128 -25.54 -12.60 15.55
CA THR A 128 -26.34 -13.70 16.12
C THR A 128 -27.46 -13.22 17.04
N GLY A 129 -27.55 -11.91 17.31
CA GLY A 129 -28.55 -11.31 18.20
C GLY A 129 -28.25 -11.45 19.69
N THR A 130 -27.02 -11.83 20.05
CA THR A 130 -26.55 -12.00 21.44
C THR A 130 -26.10 -10.67 22.06
N LEU A 131 -25.63 -9.74 21.24
CA LEU A 131 -25.16 -8.40 21.62
C LEU A 131 -26.01 -7.31 20.94
N ASP A 132 -26.13 -6.15 21.57
CA ASP A 132 -26.73 -4.98 20.94
C ASP A 132 -25.82 -4.38 19.86
N ARG A 133 -26.44 -3.70 18.89
CA ARG A 133 -25.74 -3.10 17.74
C ARG A 133 -24.81 -1.97 18.17
N ASP A 134 -25.19 -1.21 19.19
CA ASP A 134 -24.45 -0.01 19.59
C ASP A 134 -23.12 -0.39 20.24
N THR A 135 -23.08 -1.44 21.06
CA THR A 135 -21.85 -2.01 21.60
C THR A 135 -20.92 -2.51 20.50
N ALA A 136 -21.45 -3.18 19.48
CA ALA A 136 -20.65 -3.59 18.32
C ALA A 136 -20.08 -2.38 17.57
N ILE A 137 -20.87 -1.34 17.35
CA ILE A 137 -20.43 -0.09 16.71
C ILE A 137 -19.31 0.58 17.50
N LEU A 138 -19.48 0.72 18.82
CA LEU A 138 -18.47 1.33 19.68
C LEU A 138 -17.14 0.59 19.59
N SER A 139 -17.16 -0.74 19.65
CA SER A 139 -15.92 -1.52 19.53
C SER A 139 -15.22 -1.36 18.17
N VAL A 140 -15.97 -1.26 17.07
CA VAL A 140 -15.40 -0.99 15.74
C VAL A 140 -14.83 0.43 15.67
N GLN A 141 -15.48 1.43 16.30
CA GLN A 141 -14.97 2.79 16.38
C GLN A 141 -13.67 2.88 17.20
N ASP A 142 -13.59 2.17 18.32
CA ASP A 142 -12.37 2.11 19.14
C ASP A 142 -11.20 1.53 18.35
N ALA A 143 -11.44 0.42 17.62
CA ALA A 143 -10.44 -0.19 16.75
C ALA A 143 -9.99 0.77 15.63
N LEU A 144 -10.94 1.42 14.95
CA LEU A 144 -10.64 2.42 13.91
C LEU A 144 -9.84 3.61 14.45
N THR A 145 -10.16 4.07 15.66
CA THR A 145 -9.45 5.18 16.30
C THR A 145 -7.97 4.82 16.53
N LEU A 146 -7.68 3.62 17.02
CA LEU A 146 -6.30 3.15 17.21
C LEU A 146 -5.55 2.97 15.88
N LEU A 147 -6.25 2.58 14.82
CA LEU A 147 -5.67 2.42 13.48
C LEU A 147 -5.46 3.74 12.75
N GLN A 148 -5.97 4.88 13.25
CA GLN A 148 -5.81 6.20 12.64
C GLN A 148 -4.67 7.03 13.23
N GLN A 149 -4.14 6.61 14.39
CA GLN A 149 -2.95 7.21 15.02
C GLN A 149 -1.68 6.88 14.22
#